data_AF-A0A328C5S1-F1
#
_entry.id   AF-A0A328C5S1-F1
#
_cell.length_a   1.000
_cell.length_b   1.000
_cell.length_c   1.000
_cell.angle_alpha   90.00
_cell.angle_beta   90.00
_cell.angle_gamma   90.00
#
_symmetry.space_group_name_H-M   'P 1'
#
loop_
_entity.id
_entity.type
_entity.pdbx_description
1 polymer ?
#
loop_
_entity_poly.entity_id
_entity_poly.type
_entity_poly.pdbx_seq_one_letter_code
_entity_poly.pdbx_strand_id
1 'polypeptide(L)'
;MSSDEPMAVVATEVEARGAGLPAELLAEVGPLVWRVRALRARQAIGYDEACRSARGARAHRGELQELDALLEGLLAELGARVFDHLEDGGWGGGLSRAAGDEEDEAPAEEAPEEGAERQQGAPPTAEPPPPPERARGLRVPTRLIGGQVRAGAASGAPTRAELVAHLLPDVREQLGAPPRRVRTYTETVGELGRLKAATEDEALCRWEQLPAEVQVVLAGFIVARFRHLQEETPADCRGVVEGDRHALTVIQSLRAHVGQGHVGYVHGLARDHGPERGSWAADAVHYHRELARQAHEYYGEPLEEARRAINPERALGRIRALIDQEPSVDRICALVEDVLRSPGGLRGDDPRLVRLMRPFRDHLSGASLSRLRQAIDAHDAAQQAEPEFEEGLLPPDWPWREAIRRSRVVMVGGDSRPGAQARIEQIFEPASFEWITVNGGENVRQVQALAGRMQQGSVDVVILLTAFVSHKISDQVTEAAGKSNGVHLVYINRGYGIARLRQGFEDFVPCEPLGADPA
;
A
#
# COMPACT_ATOMS: atom_id res chain seq x y z
N MET A 1 21.15 -49.60 -25.29
CA MET A 1 21.91 -49.81 -24.04
C MET A 1 23.33 -50.15 -24.42
N SER A 2 24.23 -49.18 -24.40
CA SER A 2 25.64 -49.36 -24.73
C SER A 2 26.45 -48.30 -23.96
N SER A 3 27.06 -48.75 -22.86
CA SER A 3 28.31 -48.31 -22.24
C SER A 3 28.81 -46.87 -22.41
N ASP A 4 28.17 -45.89 -21.74
CA ASP A 4 28.73 -44.54 -21.54
C ASP A 4 28.64 -44.07 -20.06
N GLU A 5 28.53 -45.02 -19.12
CA GLU A 5 28.28 -44.79 -17.69
C GLU A 5 29.48 -44.44 -16.77
N PRO A 6 30.79 -44.59 -17.11
CA PRO A 6 31.83 -44.41 -16.09
C PRO A 6 32.33 -42.97 -15.88
N MET A 7 32.04 -42.02 -16.77
CA MET A 7 32.55 -40.63 -16.69
C MET A 7 31.68 -39.71 -15.80
N ALA A 8 30.37 -39.95 -15.75
CA ALA A 8 29.43 -39.08 -15.02
C ALA A 8 29.43 -39.33 -13.50
N VAL A 9 29.72 -40.57 -13.06
CA VAL A 9 29.81 -40.93 -11.64
C VAL A 9 30.95 -40.14 -10.95
N VAL A 10 32.08 -39.98 -11.63
CA VAL A 10 33.27 -39.29 -11.10
C VAL A 10 33.04 -37.79 -10.88
N ALA A 11 32.31 -37.11 -11.78
CA ALA A 11 32.00 -35.68 -11.63
C ALA A 11 31.06 -35.39 -10.44
N THR A 12 30.10 -36.30 -10.22
CA THR A 12 29.14 -36.19 -9.11
C THR A 12 29.81 -36.42 -7.74
N GLU A 13 30.80 -37.31 -7.70
CA GLU A 13 31.59 -37.61 -6.50
C GLU A 13 32.51 -36.46 -6.08
N VAL A 14 33.06 -35.71 -7.05
CA VAL A 14 33.97 -34.57 -6.79
C VAL A 14 33.21 -33.35 -6.27
N GLU A 15 32.05 -33.00 -6.82
CA GLU A 15 31.24 -31.87 -6.35
C GLU A 15 30.64 -32.12 -4.97
N ALA A 16 30.18 -33.34 -4.69
CA ALA A 16 29.54 -33.66 -3.42
C ALA A 16 30.55 -33.87 -2.28
N ARG A 17 31.80 -34.28 -2.57
CA ARG A 17 32.92 -34.18 -1.61
C ARG A 17 33.27 -32.73 -1.29
N GLY A 18 33.09 -31.80 -2.23
CA GLY A 18 33.23 -30.36 -2.01
C GLY A 18 32.17 -29.78 -1.05
N ALA A 19 31.01 -30.43 -0.93
CA ALA A 19 29.93 -30.04 -0.03
C ALA A 19 30.03 -30.66 1.38
N GLY A 20 31.08 -31.45 1.65
CA GLY A 20 31.28 -32.08 2.96
C GLY A 20 30.26 -33.16 3.32
N LEU A 21 29.55 -33.72 2.34
CA LEU A 21 28.53 -34.75 2.60
C LEU A 21 29.20 -36.11 2.95
N PRO A 22 28.65 -36.87 3.92
CA PRO A 22 29.12 -38.21 4.24
C PRO A 22 29.06 -39.12 3.01
N ALA A 23 30.07 -39.97 2.82
CA ALA A 23 30.17 -40.86 1.65
C ALA A 23 28.94 -41.79 1.51
N GLU A 24 28.34 -42.17 2.64
CA GLU A 24 27.13 -43.00 2.70
C GLU A 24 25.91 -42.27 2.14
N LEU A 25 25.67 -41.03 2.60
CA LEU A 25 24.60 -40.18 2.06
C LEU A 25 24.83 -39.90 0.58
N LEU A 26 26.08 -39.69 0.17
CA LEU A 26 26.46 -39.39 -1.21
C LEU A 26 26.19 -40.59 -2.15
N ALA A 27 26.45 -41.81 -1.68
CA ALA A 27 26.10 -43.04 -2.39
C ALA A 27 24.58 -43.20 -2.54
N GLU A 28 23.81 -42.77 -1.53
CA GLU A 28 22.36 -42.86 -1.53
C GLU A 28 21.68 -41.80 -2.41
N VAL A 29 22.09 -40.53 -2.28
CA VAL A 29 21.46 -39.40 -2.98
C VAL A 29 22.05 -39.14 -4.36
N GLY A 30 23.25 -39.66 -4.65
CA GLY A 30 23.94 -39.47 -5.93
C GLY A 30 23.08 -39.81 -7.16
N PRO A 31 22.42 -40.99 -7.20
CA PRO A 31 21.52 -41.35 -8.30
C PRO A 31 20.33 -40.38 -8.46
N LEU A 32 19.77 -39.87 -7.36
CA LEU A 32 18.66 -38.91 -7.38
C LEU A 32 19.10 -37.56 -7.94
N VAL A 33 20.25 -37.04 -7.46
CA VAL A 33 20.85 -35.79 -7.95
C VAL A 33 21.13 -35.87 -9.44
N TRP A 34 21.69 -36.97 -9.92
CA TRP A 34 21.93 -37.19 -11.35
C TRP A 34 20.61 -37.17 -12.15
N ARG A 35 19.57 -37.84 -11.64
CA ARG A 35 18.26 -37.90 -12.30
C ARG A 35 17.58 -36.54 -12.36
N VAL A 36 17.68 -35.73 -11.31
CA VAL A 36 17.20 -34.33 -11.30
C VAL A 36 17.94 -33.50 -12.34
N ARG A 37 19.26 -33.62 -12.45
CA ARG A 37 20.07 -32.91 -13.46
C ARG A 37 19.67 -33.31 -14.88
N ALA A 38 19.51 -34.60 -15.14
CA ALA A 38 19.09 -35.12 -16.45
C ALA A 38 17.69 -34.60 -16.85
N LEU A 39 16.74 -34.55 -15.91
CA LEU A 39 15.41 -34.02 -16.17
C LEU A 39 15.43 -32.51 -16.41
N ARG A 40 16.21 -31.72 -15.65
CA ARG A 40 16.37 -30.28 -15.90
C ARG A 40 16.97 -30.00 -17.27
N ALA A 41 17.97 -30.77 -17.69
CA ALA A 41 18.55 -30.64 -19.03
C ALA A 41 17.51 -30.94 -20.12
N ARG A 42 16.70 -31.98 -19.95
CA ARG A 42 15.61 -32.32 -20.87
C ARG A 42 14.52 -31.24 -20.90
N GLN A 43 14.17 -30.69 -19.75
CA GLN A 43 13.19 -29.61 -19.63
C GLN A 43 13.66 -28.35 -20.37
N ALA A 44 14.94 -27.98 -20.23
CA ALA A 44 15.53 -26.85 -20.95
C ALA A 44 15.45 -27.03 -22.49
N ILE A 45 15.73 -28.23 -22.99
CA ILE A 45 15.56 -28.57 -24.42
C ILE A 45 14.09 -28.42 -24.84
N GLY A 46 13.16 -28.94 -24.03
CA GLY A 46 11.72 -28.85 -24.31
C GLY A 46 11.20 -27.40 -24.36
N TYR A 47 11.70 -26.51 -23.49
CA TYR A 47 11.37 -25.09 -23.55
C TYR A 47 11.90 -24.43 -24.84
N ASP A 48 13.15 -24.70 -25.22
CA ASP A 48 13.75 -24.16 -26.45
C ASP A 48 13.01 -24.66 -27.71
N GLU A 49 12.53 -25.91 -27.72
CA GLU A 49 11.68 -26.44 -28.79
C GLU A 49 10.28 -25.80 -28.80
N ALA A 50 9.66 -25.60 -27.63
CA ALA A 50 8.36 -24.94 -27.51
C ALA A 50 8.39 -23.49 -28.00
N CYS A 51 9.48 -22.75 -27.75
CA CYS A 51 9.68 -21.38 -28.21
C CYS A 51 9.83 -21.29 -29.74
N ARG A 52 10.35 -22.32 -30.40
CA ARG A 52 10.59 -22.31 -31.86
C ARG A 52 9.35 -22.56 -32.72
N SER A 53 8.23 -23.04 -32.16
CA SER A 53 7.03 -23.35 -32.96
C SER A 53 5.73 -23.23 -32.17
N ALA A 54 4.81 -22.36 -32.63
CA ALA A 54 3.48 -22.18 -32.02
C ALA A 54 2.60 -23.45 -32.07
N ARG A 55 2.85 -24.38 -33.01
CA ARG A 55 2.19 -25.71 -33.02
C ARG A 55 2.89 -26.69 -32.06
N GLY A 56 4.21 -26.60 -31.93
CA GLY A 56 5.00 -27.38 -30.96
C GLY A 56 4.66 -27.02 -29.52
N ALA A 57 4.40 -25.74 -29.23
CA ALA A 57 4.12 -25.24 -27.88
C ALA A 57 2.97 -25.96 -27.15
N ARG A 58 1.96 -26.47 -27.87
CA ARG A 58 0.87 -27.24 -27.23
C ARG A 58 1.26 -28.69 -26.94
N ALA A 59 2.04 -29.31 -27.83
CA ALA A 59 2.53 -30.67 -27.63
C ALA A 59 3.57 -30.73 -26.51
N HIS A 60 4.52 -29.78 -26.50
CA HIS A 60 5.53 -29.69 -25.45
C HIS A 60 4.97 -29.26 -24.10
N ARG A 61 3.82 -28.58 -24.03
CA ARG A 61 3.19 -28.22 -22.75
C ARG A 61 2.82 -29.44 -21.91
N GLY A 62 2.32 -30.51 -22.54
CA GLY A 62 2.00 -31.75 -21.83
C GLY A 62 3.27 -32.45 -21.32
N GLU A 63 4.29 -32.56 -22.17
CA GLU A 63 5.58 -33.17 -21.80
C GLU A 63 6.30 -32.37 -20.70
N LEU A 64 6.28 -31.03 -20.78
CA LEU A 64 6.87 -30.17 -19.74
C LEU A 64 6.15 -30.31 -18.40
N GLN A 65 4.82 -30.42 -18.39
CA GLN A 65 4.05 -30.67 -17.16
C GLN A 65 4.37 -32.04 -16.53
N GLU A 66 4.55 -33.08 -17.35
CA GLU A 66 4.98 -34.40 -16.87
C GLU A 66 6.41 -34.35 -16.31
N LEU A 67 7.32 -33.63 -16.98
CA LEU A 67 8.69 -33.43 -16.50
C LEU A 67 8.71 -32.67 -15.17
N ASP A 68 7.92 -31.61 -15.02
CA ASP A 68 7.80 -30.85 -13.77
C ASP A 68 7.31 -31.73 -12.62
N ALA A 69 6.26 -32.51 -12.83
CA ALA A 69 5.73 -33.42 -11.81
C ALA A 69 6.77 -34.48 -11.38
N LEU A 70 7.55 -35.01 -12.33
CA LEU A 70 8.64 -35.93 -12.02
C LEU A 70 9.77 -35.25 -11.23
N LEU A 71 10.07 -33.99 -11.56
CA LEU A 71 11.13 -33.22 -10.91
C LEU A 71 10.75 -32.86 -9.47
N GLU A 72 9.50 -32.46 -9.24
CA GLU A 72 8.95 -32.24 -7.90
C GLU A 72 9.01 -33.51 -7.05
N GLY A 73 8.60 -34.66 -7.60
CA GLY A 73 8.67 -35.95 -6.90
C GLY A 73 10.09 -36.33 -6.49
N LEU A 74 11.07 -36.16 -7.39
CA LEU A 74 12.47 -36.47 -7.10
C LEU A 74 13.11 -35.49 -6.11
N LEU A 75 12.75 -34.20 -6.18
CA LEU A 75 13.22 -33.22 -5.21
C LEU A 75 12.64 -33.47 -3.82
N ALA A 76 11.37 -33.89 -3.73
CA ALA A 76 10.74 -34.28 -2.47
C ALA A 76 11.42 -35.52 -1.88
N GLU A 77 11.69 -36.55 -2.69
CA GLU A 77 12.41 -37.75 -2.26
C GLU A 77 13.84 -37.43 -1.81
N LEU A 78 14.55 -36.59 -2.57
CA LEU A 78 15.90 -36.13 -2.21
C LEU A 78 15.88 -35.36 -0.88
N GLY A 79 14.91 -34.47 -0.70
CA GLY A 79 14.72 -33.71 0.54
C GLY A 79 14.45 -34.61 1.74
N ALA A 80 13.58 -35.61 1.59
CA ALA A 80 13.26 -36.57 2.64
C ALA A 80 14.52 -37.34 3.10
N ARG A 81 15.30 -37.89 2.16
CA ARG A 81 16.51 -38.66 2.51
C ARG A 81 17.60 -37.82 3.17
N VAL A 82 17.79 -36.57 2.72
CA VAL A 82 18.72 -35.64 3.37
C VAL A 82 18.24 -35.30 4.78
N PHE A 83 16.94 -35.14 4.98
CA PHE A 83 16.35 -34.82 6.28
C PHE A 83 16.45 -36.01 7.25
N ASP A 84 16.10 -37.23 6.82
CA ASP A 84 16.23 -38.46 7.63
C ASP A 84 17.68 -38.63 8.10
N HIS A 85 18.67 -38.37 7.23
CA HIS A 85 20.08 -38.45 7.59
C HIS A 85 20.52 -37.37 8.60
N LEU A 86 19.88 -36.20 8.59
CA LEU A 86 20.12 -35.15 9.59
C LEU A 86 19.49 -35.50 10.94
N GLU A 87 18.31 -36.13 10.95
CA GLU A 87 17.63 -36.57 12.19
C GLU A 87 18.33 -37.77 12.85
N ASP A 88 18.87 -38.69 12.06
CA ASP A 88 19.61 -39.87 12.56
C ASP A 88 20.98 -39.53 13.18
N GLY A 89 21.30 -38.24 13.32
CA GLY A 89 22.49 -37.78 14.04
C GLY A 89 23.78 -37.89 13.25
N GLY A 90 23.72 -38.11 11.93
CA GLY A 90 24.89 -38.22 11.04
C GLY A 90 25.81 -36.99 11.05
N TRP A 91 25.32 -35.84 11.50
CA TRP A 91 26.09 -34.59 11.62
C TRP A 91 26.46 -34.20 13.06
N GLY A 92 25.96 -34.91 14.08
CA GLY A 92 26.09 -34.53 15.49
C GLY A 92 27.42 -34.93 16.17
N GLY A 93 28.26 -35.74 15.54
CA GLY A 93 29.41 -36.37 16.19
C GLY A 93 30.72 -35.55 16.27
N GLY A 94 30.83 -34.42 15.58
CA GLY A 94 32.14 -33.79 15.30
C GLY A 94 32.44 -32.43 15.93
N LEU A 95 31.45 -31.70 16.43
CA LEU A 95 31.64 -30.28 16.84
C LEU A 95 31.61 -30.04 18.36
N SER A 96 31.69 -31.08 19.18
CA SER A 96 31.66 -30.96 20.64
C SER A 96 32.90 -31.56 21.32
N ARG A 97 34.09 -31.00 21.05
CA ARG A 97 35.24 -31.07 21.98
C ARG A 97 36.41 -30.18 21.53
N ALA A 98 36.44 -28.94 22.00
CA ALA A 98 37.66 -28.14 22.21
C ALA A 98 37.32 -26.88 23.03
N ALA A 99 36.83 -27.07 24.26
CA ALA A 99 37.00 -26.09 25.32
C ALA A 99 38.06 -26.68 26.25
N GLY A 100 39.32 -26.44 25.88
CA GLY A 100 40.49 -26.76 26.69
C GLY A 100 41.03 -25.45 27.23
N ASP A 101 41.20 -25.43 28.56
CA ASP A 101 41.83 -24.40 29.35
C ASP A 101 43.23 -24.05 28.82
N GLU A 102 43.48 -22.76 28.59
CA GLU A 102 44.83 -22.18 28.65
C GLU A 102 44.75 -20.91 29.50
N GLU A 103 45.01 -21.09 30.79
CA GLU A 103 45.65 -20.08 31.64
C GLU A 103 47.06 -19.85 31.08
N ASP A 104 47.41 -18.62 30.68
CA ASP A 104 48.82 -18.24 30.67
C ASP A 104 49.05 -16.73 30.80
N GLU A 105 50.21 -16.43 31.36
CA GLU A 105 50.61 -15.29 32.17
C GLU A 105 50.73 -13.94 31.44
N ALA A 106 50.53 -12.87 32.22
CA ALA A 106 50.95 -11.52 31.91
C ALA A 106 52.49 -11.42 31.79
N PRO A 107 52.98 -10.44 31.02
CA PRO A 107 54.01 -9.58 31.59
C PRO A 107 53.69 -8.09 31.46
N ALA A 108 54.00 -7.40 32.56
CA ALA A 108 54.11 -5.95 32.64
C ALA A 108 55.43 -5.49 32.01
N GLU A 109 55.37 -4.39 31.26
CA GLU A 109 56.46 -3.45 30.88
C GLU A 109 55.88 -2.56 29.77
N GLU A 110 56.15 -1.28 29.59
CA GLU A 110 56.80 -0.22 30.34
C GLU A 110 56.34 1.05 29.61
N ALA A 111 56.11 2.15 30.33
CA ALA A 111 55.86 3.45 29.70
C ALA A 111 57.16 3.98 29.07
N PRO A 112 57.04 4.85 28.05
CA PRO A 112 57.66 6.15 28.25
C PRO A 112 56.77 7.31 27.82
N GLU A 113 56.75 8.32 28.69
CA GLU A 113 56.47 9.71 28.38
C GLU A 113 57.61 10.29 27.52
N GLU A 114 57.25 11.12 26.54
CA GLU A 114 57.80 12.48 26.29
C GLU A 114 57.75 12.87 24.81
N GLY A 115 57.04 13.97 24.55
CA GLY A 115 57.57 15.12 23.81
C GLY A 115 57.86 15.00 22.32
N ALA A 116 57.02 15.63 21.49
CA ALA A 116 57.48 16.63 20.52
C ALA A 116 56.30 17.28 19.81
N GLU A 117 56.08 18.56 20.12
CA GLU A 117 55.36 19.50 19.27
C GLU A 117 55.98 19.52 17.86
N ARG A 118 55.16 19.26 16.84
CA ARG A 118 55.42 19.71 15.47
C ARG A 118 54.17 20.35 14.90
N GLN A 119 54.18 21.68 14.94
CA GLN A 119 53.36 22.52 14.07
C GLN A 119 53.65 22.15 12.61
N GLN A 120 52.66 21.59 11.91
CA GLN A 120 52.64 21.53 10.46
C GLN A 120 51.57 22.49 9.96
N GLY A 121 52.01 23.48 9.19
CA GLY A 121 51.19 24.52 8.61
C GLY A 121 50.12 23.97 7.66
N ALA A 122 48.94 24.56 7.75
CA ALA A 122 47.85 24.36 6.81
C ALA A 122 48.26 24.85 5.40
N PRO A 123 48.11 24.04 4.34
CA PRO A 123 48.13 24.54 2.98
C PRO A 123 46.82 25.28 2.67
N PRO A 124 46.84 26.30 1.78
CA PRO A 124 45.66 27.08 1.44
C PRO A 124 44.59 26.20 0.78
N THR A 125 43.38 26.30 1.30
CA THR A 125 42.15 25.72 0.75
C THR A 125 41.97 26.20 -0.69
N ALA A 126 42.20 25.30 -1.64
CA ALA A 126 41.79 25.51 -3.02
C ALA A 126 40.26 25.41 -3.11
N GLU A 127 39.68 26.43 -3.74
CA GLU A 127 38.25 26.56 -4.03
C GLU A 127 37.77 25.35 -4.86
N PRO A 128 36.70 24.64 -4.45
CA PRO A 128 36.20 23.51 -5.22
C PRO A 128 35.63 24.00 -6.57
N PRO A 129 35.88 23.27 -7.68
CA PRO A 129 35.36 23.64 -8.98
C PRO A 129 33.82 23.64 -8.96
N PRO A 130 33.17 24.55 -9.71
CA PRO A 130 31.72 24.61 -9.79
C PRO A 130 31.16 23.29 -10.35
N PRO A 131 30.01 22.81 -9.85
CA PRO A 131 29.38 21.59 -10.36
C PRO A 131 29.04 21.75 -11.85
N PRO A 132 29.16 20.67 -12.66
CA PRO A 132 28.88 20.74 -14.08
C PRO A 132 27.44 21.20 -14.33
N GLU A 133 27.30 22.21 -15.19
CA GLU A 133 26.02 22.73 -15.65
C GLU A 133 25.15 21.58 -16.16
N ARG A 134 23.99 21.40 -15.52
CA ARG A 134 22.95 20.47 -15.99
C ARG A 134 22.56 20.87 -17.41
N ALA A 135 22.93 20.05 -18.38
CA ALA A 135 22.48 20.16 -19.76
C ALA A 135 20.94 20.26 -19.77
N ARG A 136 20.43 21.43 -20.15
CA ARG A 136 19.00 21.65 -20.38
C ARG A 136 18.59 20.74 -21.54
N GLY A 137 17.85 19.68 -21.21
CA GLY A 137 17.29 18.75 -22.18
C GLY A 137 16.48 19.48 -23.25
N LEU A 138 16.87 19.25 -24.50
CA LEU A 138 16.11 19.60 -25.70
C LEU A 138 14.69 19.04 -25.56
N ARG A 139 13.68 19.92 -25.54
CA ARG A 139 12.30 19.53 -25.83
C ARG A 139 12.17 19.32 -27.34
N VAL A 140 12.03 18.07 -27.76
CA VAL A 140 11.59 17.72 -29.12
C VAL A 140 10.06 17.76 -29.14
N PRO A 141 9.41 18.56 -29.99
CA PRO A 141 7.96 18.57 -30.10
C PRO A 141 7.48 17.38 -30.96
N THR A 142 6.70 16.48 -30.35
CA THR A 142 5.97 15.43 -31.06
C THR A 142 4.79 16.05 -31.83
N ARG A 143 4.98 16.35 -33.12
CA ARG A 143 3.87 16.61 -34.06
C ARG A 143 3.43 15.27 -34.66
N LEU A 144 2.22 14.84 -34.31
CA LEU A 144 1.50 13.77 -35.01
C LEU A 144 1.01 14.33 -36.35
N ILE A 145 1.56 13.82 -37.46
CA ILE A 145 1.01 13.96 -38.81
C ILE A 145 0.42 12.59 -39.17
N GLY A 146 -0.87 12.60 -39.50
CA GLY A 146 -1.60 11.43 -39.95
C GLY A 146 -1.19 10.99 -41.36
N GLY A 147 -1.19 9.68 -41.57
CA GLY A 147 -1.07 9.05 -42.87
C GLY A 147 -1.66 7.65 -42.82
N GLN A 148 -2.79 7.46 -43.51
CA GLN A 148 -3.37 6.15 -43.80
C GLN A 148 -2.43 5.36 -44.72
N VAL A 149 -2.11 4.12 -44.35
CA VAL A 149 -1.57 3.13 -45.30
C VAL A 149 -2.30 1.80 -45.12
N ARG A 150 -2.68 1.23 -46.27
CA ARG A 150 -3.42 -0.01 -46.47
C ARG A 150 -2.64 -1.26 -46.06
N ALA A 151 -3.41 -2.29 -45.72
CA ALA A 151 -3.00 -3.61 -45.30
C ALA A 151 -2.15 -4.38 -46.32
N GLY A 152 -0.98 -4.82 -45.86
CA GLY A 152 -0.25 -5.98 -46.31
C GLY A 152 0.46 -6.55 -45.08
N ALA A 153 0.13 -7.79 -44.68
CA ALA A 153 0.66 -8.43 -43.48
C ALA A 153 2.13 -8.85 -43.69
N ALA A 154 3.04 -7.87 -43.67
CA ALA A 154 4.42 -8.10 -43.32
C ALA A 154 4.47 -8.27 -41.80
N SER A 155 5.17 -9.30 -41.33
CA SER A 155 5.53 -9.47 -39.91
C SER A 155 6.40 -8.28 -39.49
N GLY A 156 5.77 -7.16 -39.13
CA GLY A 156 6.45 -5.99 -38.60
C GLY A 156 7.17 -6.38 -37.32
N ALA A 157 8.38 -5.85 -37.12
CA ALA A 157 9.05 -5.94 -35.83
C ALA A 157 8.05 -5.47 -34.76
N PRO A 158 7.93 -6.20 -33.63
CA PRO A 158 6.97 -5.86 -32.60
C PRO A 158 7.19 -4.40 -32.19
N THR A 159 6.09 -3.66 -32.08
CA THR A 159 6.16 -2.28 -31.62
C THR A 159 6.78 -2.22 -30.23
N ARG A 160 7.42 -1.11 -29.89
CA ARG A 160 7.98 -0.89 -28.54
C ARG A 160 6.93 -1.13 -27.45
N ALA A 161 5.63 -0.94 -27.72
CA ALA A 161 4.57 -1.30 -26.78
C ALA A 161 4.38 -2.82 -26.67
N GLU A 162 4.37 -3.56 -27.78
CA GLU A 162 4.19 -5.02 -27.79
C GLU A 162 5.34 -5.76 -27.08
N LEU A 163 6.59 -5.36 -27.30
CA LEU A 163 7.74 -6.00 -26.63
C LEU A 163 7.63 -5.93 -25.11
N VAL A 164 7.22 -4.77 -24.61
CA VAL A 164 7.18 -4.51 -23.17
C VAL A 164 5.92 -5.11 -22.57
N ALA A 165 4.85 -5.27 -23.36
CA ALA A 165 3.62 -5.98 -22.97
C ALA A 165 3.89 -7.45 -22.70
N HIS A 166 4.84 -8.05 -23.41
CA HIS A 166 5.21 -9.45 -23.24
C HIS A 166 6.30 -9.62 -22.17
N LEU A 167 7.34 -8.78 -22.20
CA LEU A 167 8.51 -8.99 -21.36
C LEU A 167 8.36 -8.49 -19.92
N LEU A 168 7.66 -7.37 -19.70
CA LEU A 168 7.58 -6.77 -18.35
C LEU A 168 6.76 -7.61 -17.36
N PRO A 169 5.61 -8.21 -17.73
CA PRO A 169 4.89 -9.13 -16.85
C PRO A 169 5.74 -10.32 -16.43
N ASP A 170 6.43 -10.97 -17.36
CA ASP A 170 7.29 -12.12 -17.09
C ASP A 170 8.41 -11.76 -16.10
N VAL A 171 9.07 -10.61 -16.31
CA VAL A 171 10.12 -10.12 -15.39
C VAL A 171 9.56 -9.77 -14.02
N ARG A 172 8.37 -9.16 -13.95
CA ARG A 172 7.70 -8.85 -12.68
C ARG A 172 7.26 -10.11 -11.94
N GLU A 173 6.79 -11.13 -12.66
CA GLU A 173 6.44 -12.44 -12.09
C GLU A 173 7.67 -13.15 -11.54
N GLN A 174 8.76 -13.18 -12.32
CA GLN A 174 10.04 -13.76 -11.91
C GLN A 174 10.59 -13.10 -10.63
N LEU A 175 10.51 -11.77 -10.55
CA LEU A 175 10.99 -11.03 -9.38
C LEU A 175 9.99 -11.09 -8.21
N GLY A 176 8.69 -11.15 -8.47
CA GLY A 176 7.63 -11.07 -7.47
C GLY A 176 7.58 -9.73 -6.72
N ALA A 177 6.69 -9.65 -5.73
CA ALA A 177 6.61 -8.51 -4.83
C ALA A 177 7.85 -8.44 -3.92
N PRO A 178 8.38 -7.24 -3.60
CA PRO A 178 9.53 -7.12 -2.72
C PRO A 178 9.19 -7.61 -1.30
N PRO A 179 10.07 -8.38 -0.64
CA PRO A 179 9.87 -8.76 0.74
C PRO A 179 9.89 -7.51 1.63
N ARG A 180 8.94 -7.40 2.57
CA ARG A 180 8.92 -6.28 3.53
C ARG A 180 10.01 -6.42 4.60
N ARG A 181 10.37 -7.67 4.92
CA ARG A 181 11.41 -8.07 5.85
C ARG A 181 11.91 -9.43 5.40
N VAL A 182 13.21 -9.65 5.55
CA VAL A 182 13.85 -10.95 5.40
C VAL A 182 14.33 -11.36 6.78
N ARG A 183 13.82 -12.49 7.29
CA ARG A 183 14.04 -12.94 8.68
C ARG A 183 14.89 -14.19 8.75
N THR A 184 14.87 -14.99 7.70
CA THR A 184 15.52 -16.30 7.71
C THR A 184 16.60 -16.42 6.65
N TYR A 185 17.51 -17.36 6.88
CA TYR A 185 18.53 -17.76 5.92
C TYR A 185 17.90 -18.18 4.58
N THR A 186 16.83 -19.00 4.63
CA THR A 186 16.15 -19.51 3.44
C THR A 186 15.47 -18.40 2.63
N GLU A 187 14.88 -17.40 3.29
CA GLU A 187 14.33 -16.22 2.62
C GLU A 187 15.44 -15.40 1.94
N THR A 188 16.58 -15.23 2.61
CA THR A 188 17.75 -14.50 2.08
C THR A 188 18.30 -15.18 0.82
N VAL A 189 18.54 -16.49 0.88
CA VAL A 189 19.04 -17.28 -0.26
C VAL A 189 18.03 -17.30 -1.40
N GLY A 190 16.74 -17.50 -1.10
CA GLY A 190 15.69 -17.52 -2.11
C GLY A 190 15.53 -16.18 -2.83
N GLU A 191 15.64 -15.08 -2.08
CA GLU A 191 15.63 -13.73 -2.66
C GLU A 191 16.87 -13.46 -3.50
N LEU A 192 18.06 -13.77 -2.99
CA LEU A 192 19.30 -13.60 -3.73
C LEU A 192 19.31 -14.42 -5.03
N GLY A 193 18.76 -15.63 -5.01
CA GLY A 193 18.57 -16.47 -6.20
C GLY A 193 17.68 -15.80 -7.26
N ARG A 194 16.57 -15.19 -6.85
CA ARG A 194 15.69 -14.42 -7.77
C ARG A 194 16.42 -13.23 -8.38
N LEU A 195 17.16 -12.47 -7.57
CA LEU A 195 17.90 -11.30 -8.07
C LEU A 195 19.01 -11.73 -9.05
N LYS A 196 19.72 -12.81 -8.76
CA LYS A 196 20.72 -13.38 -9.67
C LYS A 196 20.11 -13.75 -11.02
N ALA A 197 19.06 -14.57 -11.01
CA ALA A 197 18.39 -15.00 -12.23
C ALA A 197 17.84 -13.83 -13.06
N ALA A 198 17.41 -12.74 -12.40
CA ALA A 198 16.97 -11.53 -13.08
C ALA A 198 18.14 -10.73 -13.72
N THR A 199 19.37 -10.93 -13.25
CA THR A 199 20.58 -10.23 -13.72
C THR A 199 21.55 -11.10 -14.51
N GLU A 200 21.13 -12.29 -14.93
CA GLU A 200 21.88 -13.11 -15.88
C GLU A 200 21.91 -12.47 -17.27
N ASP A 201 22.96 -12.73 -18.05
CA ASP A 201 23.18 -12.10 -19.36
C ASP A 201 21.97 -12.28 -20.30
N GLU A 202 21.32 -13.44 -20.29
CA GLU A 202 20.11 -13.69 -21.08
C GLU A 202 18.93 -12.81 -20.65
N ALA A 203 18.74 -12.61 -19.33
CA ALA A 203 17.70 -11.74 -18.81
C ALA A 203 18.00 -10.28 -19.16
N LEU A 204 19.25 -9.84 -19.00
CA LEU A 204 19.69 -8.48 -19.33
C LEU A 204 19.55 -8.19 -20.84
N CYS A 205 19.90 -9.12 -21.72
CA CYS A 205 19.67 -9.01 -23.17
C CYS A 205 18.18 -8.84 -23.52
N ARG A 206 17.27 -9.50 -22.78
CA ARG A 206 15.83 -9.28 -22.94
C ARG A 206 15.42 -7.88 -22.47
N TRP A 207 16.04 -7.36 -21.42
CA TRP A 207 15.73 -6.02 -20.91
C TRP A 207 16.12 -4.89 -21.85
N GLU A 208 17.16 -5.07 -22.68
CA GLU A 208 17.57 -4.06 -23.68
C GLU A 208 16.44 -3.70 -24.65
N GLN A 209 15.46 -4.59 -24.80
CA GLN A 209 14.28 -4.40 -25.65
C GLN A 209 13.22 -3.50 -24.99
N LEU A 210 13.32 -3.24 -23.68
CA LEU A 210 12.40 -2.40 -22.94
C LEU A 210 12.71 -0.90 -23.13
N PRO A 211 11.76 0.03 -22.94
CA PRO A 211 11.99 1.45 -22.82
C PRO A 211 13.07 1.76 -21.79
N ALA A 212 13.97 2.69 -22.09
CA ALA A 212 15.02 3.10 -21.16
C ALA A 212 14.46 3.51 -19.79
N GLU A 213 13.29 4.13 -19.77
CA GLU A 213 12.58 4.52 -18.54
C GLU A 213 12.19 3.29 -17.69
N VAL A 214 11.69 2.23 -18.33
CA VAL A 214 11.36 0.97 -17.67
C VAL A 214 12.62 0.24 -17.20
N GLN A 215 13.69 0.25 -18.01
CA GLN A 215 14.98 -0.33 -17.64
C GLN A 215 15.57 0.35 -16.39
N VAL A 216 15.53 1.69 -16.31
CA VAL A 216 15.99 2.45 -15.12
C VAL A 216 15.21 2.05 -13.88
N VAL A 217 13.87 2.00 -13.97
CA VAL A 217 13.01 1.64 -12.83
C VAL A 217 13.24 0.19 -12.41
N LEU A 218 13.43 -0.72 -13.35
CA LEU A 218 13.69 -2.13 -13.09
C LEU A 218 15.06 -2.36 -12.43
N ALA A 219 16.10 -1.68 -12.92
CA ALA A 219 17.41 -1.68 -12.30
C ALA A 219 17.33 -1.10 -10.87
N GLY A 220 16.63 0.03 -10.68
CA GLY A 220 16.38 0.61 -9.36
C GLY A 220 15.67 -0.35 -8.40
N PHE A 221 14.66 -1.09 -8.91
CA PHE A 221 13.94 -2.10 -8.14
C PHE A 221 14.86 -3.21 -7.62
N ILE A 222 15.72 -3.75 -8.49
CA ILE A 222 16.62 -4.86 -8.13
C ILE A 222 17.73 -4.38 -7.20
N VAL A 223 18.29 -3.19 -7.46
CA VAL A 223 19.28 -2.58 -6.59
C VAL A 223 18.71 -2.33 -5.19
N ALA A 224 17.51 -1.77 -5.08
CA ALA A 224 16.88 -1.55 -3.78
C ALA A 224 16.64 -2.86 -3.01
N ARG A 225 16.23 -3.94 -3.70
CA ARG A 225 16.07 -5.27 -3.08
C ARG A 225 17.40 -5.88 -2.64
N PHE A 226 18.43 -5.75 -3.47
CA PHE A 226 19.77 -6.21 -3.13
C PHE A 226 20.33 -5.46 -1.92
N ARG A 227 20.15 -4.14 -1.86
CA ARG A 227 20.56 -3.31 -0.73
C ARG A 227 19.77 -3.60 0.55
N HIS A 228 18.47 -3.88 0.42
CA HIS A 228 17.67 -4.39 1.52
C HIS A 228 18.29 -5.67 2.09
N LEU A 229 18.70 -6.61 1.23
CA LEU A 229 19.40 -7.83 1.68
C LEU A 229 20.75 -7.54 2.34
N GLN A 230 21.51 -6.58 1.83
CA GLN A 230 22.85 -6.28 2.34
C GLN A 230 22.82 -5.55 3.69
N GLU A 231 21.93 -4.57 3.85
CA GLU A 231 21.99 -3.59 4.94
C GLU A 231 20.94 -3.84 6.03
N GLU A 232 19.78 -4.40 5.68
CA GLU A 232 18.62 -4.52 6.59
C GLU A 232 18.33 -5.95 7.05
N THR A 233 19.06 -6.94 6.53
CA THR A 233 18.96 -8.35 6.93
C THR A 233 19.56 -8.57 8.34
N PRO A 234 18.98 -9.46 9.17
CA PRO A 234 19.53 -9.83 10.47
C PRO A 234 21.01 -10.26 10.39
N ALA A 235 21.77 -9.98 11.46
CA ALA A 235 23.21 -10.27 11.53
C ALA A 235 23.55 -11.72 11.16
N ASP A 236 22.75 -12.68 11.64
CA ASP A 236 22.94 -14.11 11.40
C ASP A 236 22.81 -14.51 9.93
N CYS A 237 22.15 -13.69 9.11
CA CYS A 237 21.94 -13.92 7.68
C CYS A 237 22.83 -13.02 6.80
N ARG A 238 23.49 -12.01 7.38
CA ARG A 238 24.34 -11.06 6.64
C ARG A 238 25.53 -11.77 5.97
N GLY A 239 26.11 -12.76 6.63
CA GLY A 239 27.21 -13.56 6.10
C GLY A 239 26.87 -14.29 4.80
N VAL A 240 25.58 -14.54 4.52
CA VAL A 240 25.13 -15.12 3.25
C VAL A 240 25.35 -14.16 2.10
N VAL A 241 24.97 -12.89 2.29
CA VAL A 241 25.07 -11.88 1.24
C VAL A 241 26.52 -11.43 1.05
N GLU A 242 27.28 -11.32 2.15
CA GLU A 242 28.68 -10.90 2.12
C GLU A 242 29.63 -12.00 1.65
N GLY A 243 29.38 -13.25 2.06
CA GLY A 243 30.21 -14.42 1.74
C GLY A 243 29.93 -15.02 0.36
N ASP A 244 28.76 -14.79 -0.21
CA ASP A 244 28.41 -15.28 -1.54
C ASP A 244 29.08 -14.41 -2.61
N ARG A 245 30.13 -14.96 -3.24
CA ARG A 245 30.83 -14.33 -4.36
C ARG A 245 29.89 -13.94 -5.50
N HIS A 246 28.78 -14.67 -5.66
CA HIS A 246 27.77 -14.40 -6.68
C HIS A 246 26.73 -13.36 -6.22
N ALA A 247 26.72 -12.90 -4.96
CA ALA A 247 25.93 -11.74 -4.59
C ALA A 247 26.49 -10.47 -5.25
N LEU A 248 27.81 -10.34 -5.30
CA LEU A 248 28.48 -9.21 -5.96
C LEU A 248 28.24 -9.18 -7.47
N THR A 249 27.98 -10.33 -8.10
CA THR A 249 27.72 -10.37 -9.55
C THR A 249 26.41 -9.66 -9.91
N VAL A 250 25.40 -9.63 -9.03
CA VAL A 250 24.14 -8.90 -9.28
C VAL A 250 24.40 -7.42 -9.57
N ILE A 251 25.14 -6.74 -8.68
CA ILE A 251 25.46 -5.30 -8.84
C ILE A 251 26.48 -5.09 -9.97
N GLN A 252 27.44 -5.99 -10.16
CA GLN A 252 28.42 -5.87 -11.24
C GLN A 252 27.78 -6.01 -12.62
N SER A 253 26.90 -7.01 -12.81
CA SER A 253 26.16 -7.23 -14.06
C SER A 253 25.24 -6.05 -14.36
N LEU A 254 24.50 -5.55 -13.36
CA LEU A 254 23.69 -4.34 -13.53
C LEU A 254 24.52 -3.11 -13.88
N ARG A 255 25.67 -2.91 -13.22
CA ARG A 255 26.55 -1.77 -13.52
C ARG A 255 27.13 -1.87 -14.92
N ALA A 256 27.53 -3.06 -15.36
CA ALA A 256 28.03 -3.30 -16.71
C ALA A 256 26.93 -3.00 -17.74
N HIS A 257 25.73 -3.54 -17.53
CA HIS A 257 24.58 -3.34 -18.41
C HIS A 257 24.15 -1.87 -18.51
N VAL A 258 23.98 -1.18 -17.37
CA VAL A 258 23.63 0.25 -17.34
C VAL A 258 24.73 1.11 -18.00
N GLY A 259 26.00 0.77 -17.77
CA GLY A 259 27.13 1.48 -18.36
C GLY A 259 27.26 1.30 -19.88
N GLN A 260 26.92 0.11 -20.40
CA GLN A 260 26.97 -0.20 -21.83
C GLN A 260 25.74 0.34 -22.59
N GLY A 261 24.55 0.26 -22.00
CA GLY A 261 23.27 0.47 -22.67
C GLY A 261 22.74 1.91 -22.72
N HIS A 262 23.49 2.90 -22.21
CA HIS A 262 23.02 4.29 -22.05
C HIS A 262 21.70 4.41 -21.24
N VAL A 263 21.46 3.44 -20.36
CA VAL A 263 20.36 3.49 -19.41
C VAL A 263 20.69 4.61 -18.42
N GLY A 264 19.72 5.47 -18.11
CA GLY A 264 19.96 6.67 -17.29
C GLY A 264 20.51 6.38 -15.89
N TYR A 265 20.63 7.41 -15.07
CA TYR A 265 21.11 7.26 -13.69
C TYR A 265 20.22 6.31 -12.87
N VAL A 266 20.83 5.31 -12.21
CA VAL A 266 20.16 4.36 -11.30
C VAL A 266 20.70 4.56 -9.89
N HIS A 267 19.82 4.95 -8.97
CA HIS A 267 20.16 5.14 -7.55
C HIS A 267 20.49 3.81 -6.86
N GLY A 268 21.35 3.85 -5.83
CA GLY A 268 21.81 2.66 -5.08
C GLY A 268 22.94 1.81 -5.70
N LEU A 269 23.32 2.05 -6.97
CA LEU A 269 24.44 1.32 -7.61
C LEU A 269 25.81 1.67 -7.02
N ALA A 270 25.98 2.90 -6.51
CA ALA A 270 27.19 3.31 -5.82
C ALA A 270 27.15 2.88 -4.33
N ARG A 271 28.30 2.59 -3.73
CA ARG A 271 28.38 2.03 -2.38
C ARG A 271 27.97 3.00 -1.28
N ASP A 272 28.10 4.29 -1.54
CA ASP A 272 27.82 5.43 -0.67
C ASP A 272 26.37 5.95 -0.78
N HIS A 273 25.59 5.44 -1.72
CA HIS A 273 24.16 5.74 -1.76
C HIS A 273 23.45 5.12 -0.55
N GLY A 274 22.59 5.91 0.10
CA GLY A 274 21.62 5.44 1.10
C GLY A 274 20.19 5.42 0.53
N PRO A 275 19.20 4.87 1.26
CA PRO A 275 17.83 4.80 0.79
C PRO A 275 17.18 6.20 0.71
N GLU A 276 16.37 6.45 -0.32
CA GLU A 276 15.69 7.74 -0.51
C GLU A 276 14.41 7.85 0.33
N ARG A 277 13.77 6.73 0.65
CA ARG A 277 12.49 6.68 1.37
C ARG A 277 12.62 6.11 2.78
N GLY A 278 13.77 6.34 3.40
CA GLY A 278 14.06 5.95 4.79
C GLY A 278 14.53 4.51 4.97
N SER A 279 14.18 3.59 4.05
CA SER A 279 14.72 2.23 4.00
C SER A 279 14.75 1.68 2.57
N TRP A 280 15.67 0.75 2.30
CA TRP A 280 15.79 0.07 1.01
C TRP A 280 14.57 -0.80 0.71
N ALA A 281 13.92 -1.36 1.75
CA ALA A 281 12.63 -2.02 1.59
C ALA A 281 11.55 -1.06 1.06
N ALA A 282 11.51 0.18 1.55
CA ALA A 282 10.56 1.19 1.10
C ALA A 282 10.84 1.64 -0.34
N ASP A 283 12.12 1.78 -0.70
CA ASP A 283 12.55 2.07 -2.08
C ASP A 283 12.15 0.93 -3.02
N ALA A 284 12.35 -0.32 -2.62
CA ALA A 284 11.93 -1.49 -3.41
C ALA A 284 10.41 -1.52 -3.63
N VAL A 285 9.61 -1.24 -2.59
CA VAL A 285 8.15 -1.10 -2.72
C VAL A 285 7.79 0.04 -3.66
N HIS A 286 8.48 1.17 -3.58
CA HIS A 286 8.26 2.29 -4.49
C HIS A 286 8.52 1.92 -5.94
N TYR A 287 9.68 1.35 -6.26
CA TYR A 287 10.01 0.93 -7.62
C TYR A 287 9.06 -0.16 -8.13
N HIS A 288 8.61 -1.08 -7.27
CA HIS A 288 7.59 -2.07 -7.65
C HIS A 288 6.28 -1.41 -8.09
N ARG A 289 5.81 -0.38 -7.36
CA ARG A 289 4.61 0.40 -7.76
C ARG A 289 4.85 1.17 -9.05
N GLU A 290 6.05 1.73 -9.21
CA GLU A 290 6.43 2.47 -10.40
C GLU A 290 6.48 1.54 -11.64
N LEU A 291 6.99 0.31 -11.51
CA LEU A 291 6.90 -0.70 -12.58
C LEU A 291 5.46 -1.05 -12.93
N ALA A 292 4.57 -1.17 -11.93
CA ALA A 292 3.15 -1.39 -12.18
C ALA A 292 2.48 -0.19 -12.87
N ARG A 293 2.88 1.04 -12.52
CA ARG A 293 2.42 2.27 -13.17
C ARG A 293 2.85 2.31 -14.64
N GLN A 294 4.12 2.00 -14.91
CA GLN A 294 4.65 1.91 -16.27
C GLN A 294 3.92 0.81 -17.07
N ALA A 295 3.68 -0.35 -16.47
CA ALA A 295 2.90 -1.41 -17.10
C ALA A 295 1.46 -0.95 -17.44
N HIS A 296 0.81 -0.21 -16.55
CA HIS A 296 -0.49 0.38 -16.82
C HIS A 296 -0.44 1.44 -17.94
N GLU A 297 0.54 2.33 -17.92
CA GLU A 297 0.70 3.40 -18.91
C GLU A 297 0.92 2.84 -20.32
N TYR A 298 1.70 1.76 -20.45
CA TYR A 298 1.97 1.13 -21.74
C TYR A 298 0.91 0.10 -22.18
N TYR A 299 0.23 -0.62 -21.27
CA TYR A 299 -0.69 -1.73 -21.63
C TYR A 299 -2.15 -1.52 -21.28
N GLY A 300 -2.47 -0.50 -20.49
CA GLY A 300 -3.78 -0.43 -19.83
C GLY A 300 -4.03 -1.63 -18.92
N GLU A 301 -2.99 -2.38 -18.51
CA GLU A 301 -3.11 -3.45 -17.52
C GLU A 301 -3.83 -2.84 -16.32
N PRO A 302 -4.99 -3.35 -15.89
CA PRO A 302 -5.68 -2.79 -14.75
C PRO A 302 -4.71 -2.87 -13.58
N LEU A 303 -4.26 -1.72 -13.08
CA LEU A 303 -3.44 -1.67 -11.87
C LEU A 303 -4.10 -2.60 -10.85
N GLU A 304 -3.40 -3.64 -10.39
CA GLU A 304 -3.89 -4.47 -9.28
C GLU A 304 -4.27 -3.58 -8.07
N GLU A 305 -3.63 -2.40 -7.95
CA GLU A 305 -4.00 -1.31 -7.04
C GLU A 305 -5.34 -0.62 -7.38
N ALA A 306 -5.71 -0.49 -8.66
CA ALA A 306 -7.05 -0.05 -9.07
C ALA A 306 -8.13 -1.10 -8.77
N ARG A 307 -7.81 -2.41 -8.84
CA ARG A 307 -8.70 -3.46 -8.32
C ARG A 307 -8.81 -3.44 -6.79
N ARG A 308 -7.76 -2.98 -6.11
CA ARG A 308 -7.75 -2.68 -4.68
C ARG A 308 -7.96 -1.19 -4.40
N ALA A 309 -8.76 -0.49 -5.20
CA ALA A 309 -9.15 0.88 -4.90
C ALA A 309 -9.55 0.94 -3.42
N ILE A 310 -8.79 1.71 -2.63
CA ILE A 310 -8.94 1.71 -1.18
C ILE A 310 -10.36 2.16 -0.91
N ASN A 311 -11.21 1.23 -0.47
CA ASN A 311 -12.58 1.53 -0.11
C ASN A 311 -12.58 2.80 0.75
N PRO A 312 -13.24 3.90 0.32
CA PRO A 312 -13.23 5.18 1.03
C PRO A 312 -13.57 5.03 2.52
N GLU A 313 -14.48 4.12 2.85
CA GLU A 313 -14.85 3.81 4.24
C GLU A 313 -13.69 3.20 5.02
N ARG A 314 -12.92 2.30 4.41
CA ARG A 314 -11.72 1.71 5.05
C ARG A 314 -10.63 2.76 5.24
N ALA A 315 -10.45 3.67 4.29
CA ALA A 315 -9.50 4.77 4.42
C ALA A 315 -9.88 5.70 5.58
N LEU A 316 -11.15 6.16 5.62
CA LEU A 316 -11.67 7.00 6.70
C LEU A 316 -11.60 6.28 8.05
N GLY A 317 -11.95 4.99 8.09
CA GLY A 317 -11.85 4.17 9.29
C GLY A 317 -10.42 4.04 9.81
N ARG A 318 -9.42 3.89 8.92
CA ARG A 318 -7.99 3.89 9.30
C ARG A 318 -7.54 5.23 9.86
N ILE A 319 -7.95 6.35 9.26
CA ILE A 319 -7.60 7.69 9.74
C ILE A 319 -8.24 7.94 11.11
N ARG A 320 -9.52 7.58 11.28
CA ARG A 320 -10.23 7.70 12.56
C ARG A 320 -9.59 6.84 13.66
N ALA A 321 -9.36 5.56 13.39
CA ALA A 321 -8.72 4.66 14.34
C ALA A 321 -7.29 5.12 14.71
N LEU A 322 -6.60 5.81 13.79
CA LEU A 322 -5.31 6.42 14.11
C LEU A 322 -5.50 7.65 15.02
N ILE A 323 -6.45 8.55 14.74
CA ILE A 323 -6.76 9.70 15.60
C ILE A 323 -7.15 9.25 17.02
N ASP A 324 -7.95 8.19 17.14
CA ASP A 324 -8.41 7.64 18.43
C ASP A 324 -7.26 7.09 19.30
N GLN A 325 -6.08 6.84 18.71
CA GLN A 325 -4.86 6.41 19.43
C GLN A 325 -4.00 7.59 19.92
N GLU A 326 -4.46 8.83 19.70
CA GLU A 326 -3.74 10.08 20.05
C GLU A 326 -2.26 10.14 19.60
N PRO A 327 -1.91 9.76 18.35
CA PRO A 327 -0.54 9.84 17.85
C PRO A 327 -0.14 11.29 17.57
N SER A 328 1.14 11.50 17.23
CA SER A 328 1.61 12.80 16.77
C SER A 328 0.88 13.27 15.51
N VAL A 329 0.67 14.58 15.40
CA VAL A 329 -0.04 15.19 14.27
C VAL A 329 0.67 14.91 12.94
N ASP A 330 2.00 14.86 12.93
CA ASP A 330 2.81 14.52 11.75
C ASP A 330 2.47 13.12 11.21
N ARG A 331 2.25 12.15 12.11
CA ARG A 331 1.88 10.78 11.72
C ARG A 331 0.48 10.73 11.10
N ILE A 332 -0.45 11.52 11.61
CA ILE A 332 -1.80 11.66 11.04
C ILE A 332 -1.70 12.28 9.64
N CYS A 333 -0.95 13.38 9.49
CA CYS A 333 -0.77 14.08 8.22
C CYS A 333 -0.10 13.18 7.17
N ALA A 334 0.93 12.42 7.56
CA ALA A 334 1.61 11.47 6.68
C ALA A 334 0.66 10.36 6.18
N LEU A 335 -0.20 9.82 7.05
CA LEU A 335 -1.20 8.83 6.64
C LEU A 335 -2.23 9.43 5.67
N VAL A 336 -2.73 10.63 5.96
CA VAL A 336 -3.69 11.32 5.09
C VAL A 336 -3.07 11.58 3.72
N GLU A 337 -1.81 12.02 3.69
CA GLU A 337 -1.08 12.24 2.44
C GLU A 337 -0.91 10.95 1.62
N ASP A 338 -0.58 9.82 2.27
CA ASP A 338 -0.50 8.50 1.62
C ASP A 338 -1.86 8.07 1.05
N VAL A 339 -2.95 8.28 1.81
CA VAL A 339 -4.32 7.97 1.37
C VAL A 339 -4.76 8.83 0.18
N LEU A 340 -4.42 10.13 0.16
CA LEU A 340 -4.75 11.03 -0.94
C LEU A 340 -3.92 10.77 -2.21
N ARG A 341 -2.69 10.27 -2.06
CA ARG A 341 -1.84 9.86 -3.19
C ARG A 341 -2.22 8.50 -3.76
N SER A 342 -2.87 7.66 -2.97
CA SER A 342 -3.24 6.30 -3.38
C SER A 342 -4.26 6.31 -4.53
N PRO A 343 -4.03 5.56 -5.63
CA PRO A 343 -5.00 5.43 -6.72
C PRO A 343 -6.34 4.89 -6.21
N GLY A 344 -7.44 5.59 -6.53
CA GLY A 344 -8.77 5.23 -6.03
C GLY A 344 -8.98 5.50 -4.53
N GLY A 345 -8.08 6.26 -3.88
CA GLY A 345 -8.22 6.71 -2.51
C GLY A 345 -9.25 7.83 -2.31
N LEU A 346 -9.21 8.46 -1.14
CA LEU A 346 -10.09 9.59 -0.84
C LEU A 346 -9.70 10.80 -1.69
N ARG A 347 -10.69 11.60 -2.07
CA ARG A 347 -10.43 12.92 -2.64
C ARG A 347 -10.14 13.92 -1.53
N GLY A 348 -9.29 14.91 -1.82
CA GLY A 348 -8.98 15.99 -0.88
C GLY A 348 -10.20 16.82 -0.47
N ASP A 349 -11.27 16.80 -1.25
CA ASP A 349 -12.54 17.49 -0.98
C ASP A 349 -13.66 16.55 -0.47
N ASP A 350 -13.34 15.31 -0.06
CA ASP A 350 -14.35 14.42 0.54
C ASP A 350 -14.90 15.06 1.84
N PRO A 351 -16.23 15.33 1.94
CA PRO A 351 -16.81 16.04 3.09
C PRO A 351 -16.55 15.34 4.44
N ARG A 352 -16.41 14.01 4.44
CA ARG A 352 -16.18 13.24 5.66
C ARG A 352 -14.73 13.38 6.11
N LEU A 353 -13.79 13.39 5.15
CA LEU A 353 -12.37 13.66 5.43
C LEU A 353 -12.19 15.11 5.91
N VAL A 354 -12.84 16.08 5.25
CA VAL A 354 -12.84 17.49 5.64
C VAL A 354 -13.30 17.65 7.09
N ARG A 355 -14.43 17.03 7.46
CA ARG A 355 -14.94 17.08 8.85
C ARG A 355 -13.96 16.41 9.83
N LEU A 356 -13.37 15.28 9.45
CA LEU A 356 -12.44 14.53 10.30
C LEU A 356 -11.13 15.29 10.54
N MET A 357 -10.63 16.00 9.52
CA MET A 357 -9.34 16.68 9.55
C MET A 357 -9.41 18.14 10.00
N ARG A 358 -10.62 18.70 10.19
CA ARG A 358 -10.84 20.07 10.65
C ARG A 358 -10.04 20.44 11.92
N PRO A 359 -9.96 19.60 12.99
CA PRO A 359 -9.17 19.95 14.18
C PRO A 359 -7.66 20.08 13.91
N PHE A 360 -7.17 19.49 12.82
CA PHE A 360 -5.75 19.47 12.45
C PHE A 360 -5.42 20.47 11.34
N ARG A 361 -6.35 21.36 10.98
CA ARG A 361 -6.24 22.27 9.82
C ARG A 361 -4.91 23.01 9.74
N ASP A 362 -4.43 23.55 10.86
CA ASP A 362 -3.19 24.35 10.91
C ASP A 362 -1.91 23.53 10.74
N HIS A 363 -1.99 22.21 10.87
CA HIS A 363 -0.87 21.28 10.72
C HIS A 363 -0.77 20.70 9.29
N LEU A 364 -1.79 20.90 8.45
CA LEU A 364 -1.81 20.40 7.08
C LEU A 364 -0.86 21.23 6.21
N SER A 365 0.40 20.83 6.09
CA SER A 365 1.39 21.50 5.25
C SER A 365 1.65 20.74 3.92
N GLY A 366 2.24 21.41 2.95
CA GLY A 366 2.60 20.80 1.66
C GLY A 366 1.55 20.95 0.53
N ALA A 367 2.00 20.70 -0.69
CA ALA A 367 1.22 20.86 -1.92
C ALA A 367 0.11 19.79 -2.07
N SER A 368 0.38 18.57 -1.63
CA SER A 368 -0.53 17.41 -1.62
C SER A 368 -1.78 17.65 -0.76
N LEU A 369 -1.63 18.35 0.37
CA LEU A 369 -2.72 18.65 1.32
C LEU A 369 -3.40 20.00 1.07
N SER A 370 -2.96 20.76 0.06
CA SER A 370 -3.50 22.10 -0.26
C SER A 370 -5.01 22.07 -0.56
N ARG A 371 -5.47 21.09 -1.33
CA ARG A 371 -6.88 20.92 -1.69
C ARG A 371 -7.75 20.61 -0.46
N LEU A 372 -7.25 19.78 0.46
CA LEU A 372 -7.95 19.46 1.70
C LEU A 372 -8.08 20.68 2.61
N ARG A 373 -7.03 21.49 2.73
CA ARG A 373 -7.11 22.78 3.44
C ARG A 373 -8.15 23.72 2.85
N GLN A 374 -8.13 23.91 1.52
CA GLN A 374 -9.12 24.75 0.85
C GLN A 374 -10.55 24.24 1.08
N ALA A 375 -10.76 22.93 1.09
CA ALA A 375 -12.06 22.34 1.36
C ALA A 375 -12.49 22.52 2.82
N ILE A 376 -11.57 22.46 3.79
CA ILE A 376 -11.83 22.81 5.19
C ILE A 376 -12.18 24.29 5.33
N ASP A 377 -11.37 25.18 4.76
CA ASP A 377 -11.60 26.63 4.81
C ASP A 377 -12.95 27.00 4.16
N ALA A 378 -13.30 26.38 3.04
CA ALA A 378 -14.60 26.57 2.38
C ALA A 378 -15.76 26.03 3.23
N HIS A 379 -15.57 24.90 3.91
CA HIS A 379 -16.56 24.36 4.83
C HIS A 379 -16.76 25.28 6.05
N ASP A 380 -15.68 25.83 6.60
CA ASP A 380 -15.71 26.78 7.71
C ASP A 380 -16.35 28.10 7.29
N ALA A 381 -15.98 28.63 6.13
CA ALA A 381 -16.59 29.82 5.55
C ALA A 381 -18.08 29.60 5.28
N ALA A 382 -18.49 28.44 4.77
CA ALA A 382 -19.91 28.11 4.57
C ALA A 382 -20.67 28.00 5.90
N GLN A 383 -20.03 27.51 6.97
CA GLN A 383 -20.62 27.49 8.31
C GLN A 383 -20.72 28.88 8.94
N GLN A 384 -19.79 29.79 8.63
CA GLN A 384 -19.80 31.18 9.10
C GLN A 384 -20.70 32.08 8.26
N ALA A 385 -20.81 31.79 6.96
CA ALA A 385 -21.63 32.48 5.98
C ALA A 385 -23.04 31.89 5.87
N GLU A 386 -23.39 30.88 6.68
CA GLU A 386 -24.80 30.72 7.02
C GLU A 386 -25.25 32.09 7.51
N PRO A 387 -26.15 32.77 6.76
CA PRO A 387 -26.44 34.18 6.95
C PRO A 387 -26.65 34.37 8.43
N GLU A 388 -25.78 35.18 9.03
CA GLU A 388 -25.82 35.61 10.41
C GLU A 388 -27.29 35.76 10.74
N PHE A 389 -27.83 34.76 11.47
CA PHE A 389 -29.25 34.42 11.44
C PHE A 389 -30.01 35.73 11.50
N GLU A 390 -30.59 36.18 10.37
CA GLU A 390 -31.43 37.37 10.42
C GLU A 390 -32.44 37.03 11.49
N GLU A 391 -32.36 37.79 12.58
CA GLU A 391 -33.05 37.54 13.84
C GLU A 391 -34.51 37.91 13.58
N GLY A 392 -35.14 37.14 12.69
CA GLY A 392 -36.55 37.15 12.41
C GLY A 392 -37.20 36.55 13.64
N LEU A 393 -37.33 37.38 14.67
CA LEU A 393 -38.24 37.15 15.77
C LEU A 393 -39.54 36.66 15.15
N LEU A 394 -40.06 35.55 15.67
CA LEU A 394 -41.40 35.09 15.30
C LEU A 394 -42.34 36.28 15.41
N PRO A 395 -43.24 36.51 14.43
CA PRO A 395 -44.24 37.55 14.55
C PRO A 395 -44.88 37.52 15.95
N PRO A 396 -45.10 38.67 16.59
CA PRO A 396 -45.64 38.71 17.95
C PRO A 396 -47.01 38.03 18.03
N ASP A 397 -47.77 38.07 16.95
CA ASP A 397 -49.08 37.46 16.71
C ASP A 397 -49.00 36.11 15.98
N TRP A 398 -47.84 35.44 15.95
CA TRP A 398 -47.68 34.18 15.23
C TRP A 398 -48.64 33.10 15.78
N PRO A 399 -49.62 32.63 14.99
CA PRO A 399 -50.75 31.85 15.51
C PRO A 399 -50.38 30.51 16.19
N TRP A 400 -49.27 29.89 15.77
CA TRP A 400 -48.80 28.61 16.28
C TRP A 400 -48.06 28.70 17.63
N ARG A 401 -47.79 29.92 18.13
CA ARG A 401 -46.99 30.13 19.35
C ARG A 401 -47.55 29.36 20.55
N GLU A 402 -48.85 29.44 20.79
CA GLU A 402 -49.50 28.76 21.92
C GLU A 402 -49.54 27.23 21.76
N ALA A 403 -49.73 26.74 20.53
CA ALA A 403 -49.72 25.31 20.25
C ALA A 403 -48.32 24.72 20.54
N ILE A 404 -47.26 25.40 20.09
CA ILE A 404 -45.88 24.94 20.29
C ILE A 404 -45.46 25.03 21.76
N ARG A 405 -45.81 26.12 22.45
CA ARG A 405 -45.53 26.30 23.90
C ARG A 405 -46.05 25.17 24.78
N ARG A 406 -47.14 24.52 24.37
CA ARG A 406 -47.75 23.38 25.09
C ARG A 406 -47.22 22.03 24.63
N SER A 407 -46.52 21.99 23.50
CA SER A 407 -46.05 20.77 22.86
C SER A 407 -44.71 20.30 23.40
N ARG A 408 -44.56 18.99 23.53
CA ARG A 408 -43.29 18.29 23.76
C ARG A 408 -42.66 18.00 22.41
N VAL A 409 -41.60 18.73 22.10
CA VAL A 409 -40.95 18.74 20.78
C VAL A 409 -39.68 17.90 20.82
N VAL A 410 -39.53 16.99 19.86
CA VAL A 410 -38.28 16.23 19.64
C VAL A 410 -37.73 16.53 18.25
N MET A 411 -36.46 16.91 18.17
CA MET A 411 -35.76 17.14 16.91
C MET A 411 -34.83 15.97 16.61
N VAL A 412 -34.86 15.45 15.38
CA VAL A 412 -34.08 14.28 14.96
C VAL A 412 -33.17 14.63 13.78
N GLY A 413 -31.89 14.34 13.94
CA GLY A 413 -30.84 14.61 12.95
C GLY A 413 -30.08 15.90 13.23
N GLY A 414 -29.08 16.17 12.40
CA GLY A 414 -28.20 17.33 12.56
C GLY A 414 -27.21 17.16 13.71
N ASP A 415 -26.50 18.25 14.00
CA ASP A 415 -25.54 18.36 15.09
C ASP A 415 -26.14 19.27 16.16
N SER A 416 -26.29 18.76 17.40
CA SER A 416 -26.84 19.55 18.51
C SER A 416 -25.75 20.49 19.00
N ARG A 417 -25.73 21.67 18.40
CA ARG A 417 -24.90 22.78 18.88
C ARG A 417 -25.63 23.40 20.08
N PRO A 418 -25.03 23.47 21.28
CA PRO A 418 -25.69 24.01 22.47
C PRO A 418 -26.31 25.40 22.24
N GLY A 419 -25.62 26.26 21.48
CA GLY A 419 -26.14 27.59 21.14
C GLY A 419 -27.34 27.59 20.18
N ALA A 420 -27.43 26.62 19.27
CA ALA A 420 -28.59 26.49 18.38
C ALA A 420 -29.79 25.92 19.13
N GLN A 421 -29.56 24.90 19.96
CA GLN A 421 -30.58 24.31 20.83
C GLN A 421 -31.19 25.37 21.76
N ALA A 422 -30.35 26.07 22.53
CA ALA A 422 -30.80 27.10 23.46
C ALA A 422 -31.59 28.21 22.74
N ARG A 423 -31.20 28.57 21.52
CA ARG A 423 -31.90 29.56 20.70
C ARG A 423 -33.28 29.08 20.25
N ILE A 424 -33.39 27.82 19.79
CA ILE A 424 -34.67 27.23 19.40
C ILE A 424 -35.60 27.16 20.62
N GLU A 425 -35.08 26.69 21.76
CA GLU A 425 -35.81 26.66 23.04
C GLU A 425 -36.28 28.05 23.46
N GLN A 426 -35.41 29.07 23.38
CA GLN A 426 -35.73 30.44 23.77
C GLN A 426 -36.78 31.08 22.84
N ILE A 427 -36.75 30.80 21.55
CA ILE A 427 -37.64 31.47 20.57
C ILE A 427 -39.01 30.81 20.51
N PHE A 428 -39.06 29.48 20.49
CA PHE A 428 -40.30 28.73 20.36
C PHE A 428 -40.93 28.37 21.72
N GLU A 429 -40.12 28.35 22.79
CA GLU A 429 -40.51 28.05 24.17
C GLU A 429 -41.40 26.81 24.33
N PRO A 430 -41.06 25.66 23.72
CA PRO A 430 -41.87 24.46 23.85
C PRO A 430 -41.93 23.96 25.31
N ALA A 431 -42.97 23.19 25.66
CA ALA A 431 -43.13 22.63 27.00
C ALA A 431 -41.94 21.74 27.39
N SER A 432 -41.38 21.03 26.42
CA SER A 432 -40.08 20.36 26.52
C SER A 432 -39.43 20.30 25.14
N PHE A 433 -38.10 20.40 25.09
CA PHE A 433 -37.33 20.21 23.86
C PHE A 433 -36.25 19.14 24.06
N GLU A 434 -36.11 18.24 23.09
CA GLU A 434 -35.05 17.24 23.06
C GLU A 434 -34.47 17.14 21.66
N TRP A 435 -33.15 17.13 21.53
CA TRP A 435 -32.48 17.00 20.25
C TRP A 435 -31.69 15.69 20.16
N ILE A 436 -32.22 14.74 19.39
CA ILE A 436 -31.57 13.46 19.10
C ILE A 436 -30.65 13.64 17.90
N THR A 437 -29.36 13.80 18.18
CA THR A 437 -28.31 13.79 17.14
C THR A 437 -28.24 12.41 16.50
N VAL A 438 -27.92 12.33 15.21
CA VAL A 438 -27.79 11.05 14.50
C VAL A 438 -26.40 10.98 13.87
N ASN A 439 -25.46 10.35 14.58
CA ASN A 439 -24.08 10.18 14.13
C ASN A 439 -23.82 8.72 13.75
N GLY A 440 -24.02 8.39 12.48
CA GLY A 440 -23.83 7.01 12.01
C GLY A 440 -24.79 6.01 12.69
N GLY A 441 -24.52 4.72 12.56
CA GLY A 441 -25.42 3.64 13.02
C GLY A 441 -25.62 3.54 14.55
N GLU A 442 -24.94 4.37 15.35
CA GLU A 442 -24.94 4.27 16.82
C GLU A 442 -26.28 4.69 17.45
N ASN A 443 -27.04 5.58 16.80
CA ASN A 443 -28.24 6.18 17.41
C ASN A 443 -29.56 5.49 17.02
N VAL A 444 -29.51 4.32 16.39
CA VAL A 444 -30.71 3.56 16.01
C VAL A 444 -31.57 3.21 17.24
N ARG A 445 -30.93 2.92 18.39
CA ARG A 445 -31.65 2.63 19.65
C ARG A 445 -32.44 3.83 20.18
N GLN A 446 -31.88 5.04 20.06
CA GLN A 446 -32.57 6.27 20.49
C GLN A 446 -33.77 6.56 19.60
N VAL A 447 -33.65 6.36 18.29
CA VAL A 447 -34.76 6.49 17.34
C VAL A 447 -35.87 5.45 17.62
N GLN A 448 -35.50 4.22 17.99
CA GLN A 448 -36.47 3.20 18.43
C GLN A 448 -37.19 3.59 19.73
N ALA A 449 -36.46 4.14 20.70
CA ALA A 449 -37.04 4.64 21.94
C ALA A 449 -37.98 5.83 21.68
N LEU A 450 -37.64 6.73 20.76
CA LEU A 450 -38.50 7.81 20.30
C LEU A 450 -39.82 7.26 19.71
N ALA A 451 -39.75 6.25 18.84
CA ALA A 451 -40.95 5.64 18.26
C ALA A 451 -41.89 5.07 19.34
N GLY A 452 -41.36 4.43 20.38
CA GLY A 452 -42.16 3.97 21.52
C GLY A 452 -42.78 5.11 22.32
N ARG A 453 -42.04 6.21 22.51
CA ARG A 453 -42.50 7.42 23.17
C ARG A 453 -43.62 8.15 22.41
N MET A 454 -43.56 8.15 21.08
CA MET A 454 -44.62 8.69 20.22
C MET A 454 -45.93 7.90 20.41
N GLN A 455 -45.85 6.56 20.42
CA GLN A 455 -47.02 5.69 20.63
C GLN A 455 -47.64 5.84 22.01
N GLN A 456 -46.83 6.13 23.03
CA GLN A 456 -47.28 6.40 24.40
C GLN A 456 -47.89 7.80 24.57
N GLY A 457 -47.88 8.63 23.52
CA GLY A 457 -48.34 10.02 23.62
C GLY A 457 -47.45 10.86 24.54
N SER A 458 -46.14 10.61 24.54
CA SER A 458 -45.16 11.40 25.32
C SER A 458 -44.45 12.48 24.50
N VAL A 459 -44.74 12.56 23.21
CA VAL A 459 -44.18 13.51 22.23
C VAL A 459 -45.32 14.02 21.38
N ASP A 460 -45.40 15.32 21.16
CA ASP A 460 -46.49 15.95 20.40
C ASP A 460 -46.03 16.38 19.00
N VAL A 461 -44.77 16.82 18.89
CA VAL A 461 -44.19 17.23 17.61
C VAL A 461 -42.81 16.63 17.42
N VAL A 462 -42.57 16.05 16.25
CA VAL A 462 -41.25 15.56 15.83
C VAL A 462 -40.76 16.38 14.65
N ILE A 463 -39.57 16.99 14.78
CA ILE A 463 -38.91 17.75 13.71
C ILE A 463 -37.85 16.84 13.10
N LEU A 464 -38.01 16.48 11.83
CA LEU A 464 -37.09 15.61 11.11
C LEU A 464 -36.22 16.40 10.14
N LEU A 465 -34.91 16.45 10.42
CA LEU A 465 -33.93 17.09 9.56
C LEU A 465 -33.46 16.12 8.47
N THR A 466 -34.20 16.07 7.35
CA THR A 466 -34.04 15.01 6.33
C THR A 466 -32.66 14.99 5.68
N ALA A 467 -31.96 16.14 5.59
CA ALA A 467 -30.60 16.22 5.07
C ALA A 467 -29.54 15.53 5.97
N PHE A 468 -29.86 15.23 7.22
CA PHE A 468 -28.92 14.72 8.20
C PHE A 468 -29.26 13.33 8.75
N VAL A 469 -30.35 12.73 8.28
CA VAL A 469 -30.76 11.38 8.67
C VAL A 469 -30.66 10.43 7.48
N SER A 470 -30.35 9.16 7.74
CA SER A 470 -30.41 8.14 6.69
C SER A 470 -31.86 7.86 6.30
N HIS A 471 -32.09 7.39 5.07
CA HIS A 471 -33.42 6.96 4.59
C HIS A 471 -34.09 6.01 5.58
N LYS A 472 -33.36 5.03 6.09
CA LYS A 472 -33.86 4.06 7.08
C LYS A 472 -34.41 4.72 8.35
N ILE A 473 -33.71 5.73 8.88
CA ILE A 473 -34.16 6.45 10.08
C ILE A 473 -35.37 7.32 9.77
N SER A 474 -35.36 7.98 8.60
CA SER A 474 -36.50 8.77 8.12
C SER A 474 -37.75 7.91 8.04
N ASP A 475 -37.68 6.75 7.36
CA ASP A 475 -38.81 5.84 7.18
C ASP A 475 -39.35 5.35 8.53
N GLN A 476 -38.46 5.02 9.47
CA GLN A 476 -38.84 4.56 10.80
C GLN A 476 -39.57 5.64 11.61
N VAL A 477 -39.09 6.89 11.58
CA VAL A 477 -39.74 8.01 12.28
C VAL A 477 -41.08 8.35 11.63
N THR A 478 -41.14 8.37 10.29
CA THR A 478 -42.38 8.61 9.54
C THR A 478 -43.43 7.54 9.82
N GLU A 479 -43.05 6.26 9.83
CA GLU A 479 -43.96 5.16 10.15
C GLU A 479 -44.46 5.25 11.61
N ALA A 480 -43.59 5.58 12.56
CA ALA A 480 -43.97 5.74 13.96
C ALA A 480 -44.94 6.91 14.18
N ALA A 481 -44.73 8.04 13.50
CA ALA A 481 -45.63 9.19 13.53
C ALA A 481 -47.01 8.83 12.96
N GLY A 482 -47.06 8.15 11.81
CA GLY A 482 -48.32 7.76 11.17
C GLY A 482 -49.17 6.77 11.99
N LYS A 483 -48.56 6.03 12.93
CA LYS A 483 -49.25 5.11 13.85
C LYS A 483 -49.67 5.76 15.17
N SER A 484 -49.12 6.93 15.49
CA SER A 484 -49.34 7.59 16.78
C SER A 484 -50.38 8.69 16.60
N ASN A 485 -51.52 8.58 17.30
CA ASN A 485 -52.53 9.63 17.25
C ASN A 485 -52.02 10.89 17.95
N GLY A 486 -52.12 12.03 17.27
CA GLY A 486 -51.77 13.34 17.84
C GLY A 486 -50.29 13.75 17.73
N VAL A 487 -49.45 12.98 17.03
CA VAL A 487 -48.05 13.36 16.78
C VAL A 487 -47.91 14.04 15.42
N HIS A 488 -47.46 15.29 15.41
CA HIS A 488 -47.18 16.04 14.18
C HIS A 488 -45.74 15.86 13.73
N LEU A 489 -45.54 15.49 12.47
CA LEU A 489 -44.21 15.30 11.88
C LEU A 489 -43.86 16.47 10.95
N VAL A 490 -42.89 17.27 11.37
CA VAL A 490 -42.40 18.46 10.65
C VAL A 490 -41.16 18.09 9.85
N TYR A 491 -41.21 18.19 8.52
CA TYR A 491 -40.06 17.90 7.66
C TYR A 491 -39.25 19.16 7.35
N ILE A 492 -37.94 19.12 7.60
CA ILE A 492 -37.02 20.22 7.22
C ILE A 492 -35.91 19.69 6.34
N ASN A 493 -35.92 20.14 5.09
CA ASN A 493 -35.04 19.61 4.06
C ASN A 493 -33.64 20.21 4.05
N ARG A 494 -33.44 21.43 4.56
CA ARG A 494 -32.13 22.11 4.57
C ARG A 494 -32.03 23.08 5.75
N GLY A 495 -30.98 22.91 6.54
CA GLY A 495 -30.69 23.74 7.71
C GLY A 495 -31.75 23.59 8.82
N TYR A 496 -31.55 24.30 9.92
CA TYR A 496 -32.49 24.37 11.04
C TYR A 496 -32.64 25.81 11.55
N GLY A 497 -32.58 26.77 10.63
CA GLY A 497 -32.81 28.18 10.93
C GLY A 497 -34.24 28.46 11.41
N ILE A 498 -34.43 29.48 12.24
CA ILE A 498 -35.73 29.84 12.84
C ILE A 498 -36.81 30.04 11.78
N ALA A 499 -36.51 30.73 10.68
CA ALA A 499 -37.46 30.92 9.58
C ALA A 499 -37.89 29.59 8.93
N ARG A 500 -37.01 28.58 8.85
CA ARG A 500 -37.32 27.25 8.31
C ARG A 500 -38.12 26.41 9.29
N LEU A 501 -37.77 26.47 10.58
CA LEU A 501 -38.55 25.83 11.65
C LEU A 501 -39.97 26.41 11.68
N ARG A 502 -40.09 27.74 11.65
CA ARG A 502 -41.37 28.46 11.56
C ARG A 502 -42.21 27.96 10.39
N GLN A 503 -41.64 27.96 9.18
CA GLN A 503 -42.33 27.45 7.99
C GLN A 503 -42.76 25.98 8.15
N GLY A 504 -41.88 25.14 8.71
CA GLY A 504 -42.21 23.74 8.97
C GLY A 504 -43.37 23.58 9.95
N PHE A 505 -43.44 24.37 11.02
CA PHE A 505 -44.59 24.35 11.92
C PHE A 505 -45.87 24.81 11.21
N GLU A 506 -45.80 25.87 10.41
CA GLU A 506 -46.94 26.39 9.61
C GLU A 506 -47.48 25.33 8.63
N ASP A 507 -46.59 24.57 8.00
CA ASP A 507 -46.95 23.58 6.99
C ASP A 507 -47.52 22.28 7.57
N PHE A 508 -47.08 21.86 8.76
CA PHE A 508 -47.32 20.50 9.27
C PHE A 508 -48.04 20.44 10.62
N VAL A 509 -48.09 21.53 11.39
CA VAL A 509 -48.79 21.58 12.68
C VAL A 509 -50.09 22.37 12.51
N PRO A 510 -51.25 21.83 12.91
CA PRO A 510 -52.49 22.58 12.87
C PRO A 510 -52.41 23.76 13.84
N CYS A 511 -53.00 24.89 13.44
CA CYS A 511 -53.05 26.10 14.26
C CYS A 511 -54.04 25.98 15.45
N GLU A 512 -54.91 24.98 15.45
CA GLU A 512 -55.85 24.76 16.54
C GLU A 512 -55.14 24.29 17.82
N PRO A 513 -55.61 24.75 19.01
CA PRO A 513 -55.02 24.31 20.27
C PRO A 513 -55.14 22.79 20.42
N LEU A 514 -54.01 22.11 20.36
CA LEU A 514 -53.84 20.70 20.70
C LEU A 514 -54.35 20.46 22.12
N GLY A 515 -55.58 19.96 22.27
CA GLY A 515 -56.16 19.64 23.58
C GLY A 515 -57.56 20.18 23.89
N ALA A 516 -58.37 20.56 22.90
CA ALA A 516 -59.81 20.47 23.12
C ALA A 516 -60.20 18.99 23.03
N ASP A 517 -60.19 18.29 24.17
CA ASP A 517 -60.79 16.96 24.28
C ASP A 517 -62.20 17.03 23.66
N PRO A 518 -62.52 16.23 22.63
CA PRO A 518 -63.90 16.09 22.20
C PRO A 518 -64.67 15.43 23.35
N ALA A 519 -65.47 16.23 24.06
CA ALA A 519 -66.29 15.80 25.18
C ALA A 519 -67.24 14.64 24.82
#